data_AF-A0A7S2TP72-F1
#
_entry.id   AF-A0A7S2TP72-F1
#
_cell.length_a   1.000
_cell.length_b   1.000
_cell.length_c   1.000
_cell.angle_alpha   90.00
_cell.angle_beta   90.00
_cell.angle_gamma   90.00
#
_symmetry.space_group_name_H-M   'P 1'
#
loop_
_entity.id
_entity.type
_entity.pdbx_description
1 polymer ?
#
loop_
_entity_poly.entity_id
_entity_poly.type
_entity_poly.pdbx_seq_one_letter_code
_entity_poly.pdbx_strand_id
1 'polypeptide(L)'
;MAVAHAVYKLLQKRVVAMQHGELQKDNSTFGPFIAGAGLFGEWTRLQMALSAARDLRVKITEDMYNTVIQASDRLGDNWLTSAEFTQMIQDGIRPSAE
;
A
#
# COMPACT_ATOMS: atom_id res chain seq x y z
N MET A 1 20.17 -3.99 -0.96
CA MET A 1 19.74 -4.48 0.37
C MET A 1 19.67 -3.37 1.44
N ALA A 2 20.68 -2.52 1.64
CA ALA A 2 20.66 -1.49 2.70
C ALA A 2 19.60 -0.37 2.53
N VAL A 3 19.36 0.09 1.30
CA VAL A 3 18.42 1.19 1.00
C VAL A 3 16.97 0.79 1.30
N ALA A 4 16.56 -0.41 0.88
CA ALA A 4 15.20 -0.89 1.09
C ALA A 4 14.85 -1.06 2.59
N HIS A 5 15.84 -1.46 3.40
CA HIS A 5 15.71 -1.52 4.86
C HIS A 5 15.56 -0.13 5.51
N ALA A 6 16.30 0.88 5.02
CA ALA A 6 16.19 2.25 5.52
C ALA A 6 14.83 2.89 5.19
N VAL A 7 14.34 2.69 3.97
CA VAL A 7 13.01 3.17 3.51
C VAL A 7 11.89 2.53 4.35
N TYR A 8 12.03 1.25 4.68
CA TYR A 8 11.08 0.56 5.57
C TYR A 8 11.06 1.13 7.00
N LYS A 9 12.23 1.33 7.61
CA LYS A 9 12.31 1.98 8.94
C LYS A 9 11.71 3.38 8.93
N LEU A 10 11.86 4.12 7.82
CA LEU A 10 11.27 5.43 7.66
C LEU A 10 9.73 5.35 7.61
N LEU A 11 9.15 4.38 6.90
CA LEU A 11 7.71 4.17 6.90
C LEU A 11 7.19 3.89 8.31
N GLN A 12 7.83 2.97 9.05
CA GLN A 12 7.43 2.65 10.42
C GLN A 12 7.44 3.89 11.33
N LYS A 13 8.50 4.71 11.24
CA LYS A 13 8.58 5.96 12.00
C LYS A 13 7.46 6.94 11.63
N ARG A 14 7.16 7.08 10.34
CA ARG A 14 6.07 7.96 9.88
C ARG A 14 4.70 7.46 10.35
N VAL A 15 4.46 6.15 10.33
CA VAL A 15 3.23 5.54 10.86
C VAL A 15 3.06 5.89 12.34
N VAL A 16 4.11 5.74 13.16
CA VAL A 16 4.06 6.09 14.59
C VAL A 16 3.79 7.58 14.78
N ALA A 17 4.49 8.45 14.05
CA ALA A 17 4.26 9.89 14.10
C ALA A 17 2.82 10.26 13.71
N MET A 18 2.22 9.60 12.71
CA MET A 18 0.80 9.77 12.34
C MET A 18 -0.17 9.26 13.41
N GLN A 19 0.17 8.20 14.15
CA GLN A 19 -0.63 7.72 15.28
C GLN A 19 -0.65 8.74 16.43
N HIS A 20 0.46 9.43 16.64
CA HIS A 20 0.60 10.46 17.67
C HIS A 20 0.10 11.85 17.24
N GLY A 21 -0.32 12.01 15.98
CA GLY A 21 -0.77 13.30 15.44
C GLY A 21 0.36 14.27 15.10
N GLU A 22 1.61 13.80 15.08
CA GLU A 22 2.80 14.58 14.70
C GLU A 22 2.90 14.76 13.16
N LEU A 23 2.26 13.88 12.39
CA LEU A 23 2.15 13.95 10.94
C LEU A 23 0.70 13.77 10.48
N GLN A 24 0.36 14.39 9.35
CA GLN A 24 -0.94 14.18 8.71
C GLN A 24 -1.04 12.78 8.13
N LYS A 25 -2.23 12.18 8.28
CA LYS A 25 -2.58 10.85 7.73
C LYS A 25 -2.97 11.03 6.27
N ASP A 26 -2.01 10.96 5.37
CA ASP A 26 -2.26 11.17 3.94
C ASP A 26 -1.57 10.16 3.02
N ASN A 27 -1.95 10.21 1.75
CA ASN A 27 -1.47 9.30 0.72
C ASN A 27 -0.04 9.59 0.27
N SER A 28 0.52 10.76 0.61
CA SER A 28 1.86 11.17 0.17
C SER A 28 2.96 10.29 0.76
N THR A 29 2.69 9.66 1.92
CA THR A 29 3.62 8.71 2.54
C THR A 29 3.42 7.29 2.03
N PHE A 30 2.17 6.84 1.89
CA PHE A 30 1.88 5.45 1.53
C PHE A 30 1.98 5.18 0.04
N GLY A 31 1.54 6.10 -0.83
CA GLY A 31 1.54 5.93 -2.28
C GLY A 31 2.93 5.58 -2.84
N PRO A 32 3.97 6.41 -2.61
CA PRO A 32 5.32 6.13 -3.09
C PRO A 32 5.91 4.83 -2.52
N PHE A 33 5.57 4.50 -1.27
CA PHE A 33 6.06 3.27 -0.64
C PHE A 33 5.41 2.03 -1.26
N ILE A 34 4.09 2.05 -1.46
CA ILE A 34 3.33 0.98 -2.09
C ILE A 34 3.81 0.77 -3.53
N ALA A 35 3.93 1.86 -4.31
CA ALA A 35 4.48 1.82 -5.67
C ALA A 35 5.88 1.17 -5.71
N GLY A 36 6.80 1.64 -4.85
CA GLY A 36 8.14 1.08 -4.77
C GLY A 36 8.16 -0.39 -4.35
N ALA A 37 7.43 -0.75 -3.29
CA ALA A 37 7.38 -2.13 -2.81
C ALA A 37 6.78 -3.09 -3.85
N GLY A 38 5.75 -2.65 -4.57
CA GLY A 38 5.16 -3.42 -5.68
C GLY A 38 6.12 -3.59 -6.85
N LEU A 39 6.91 -2.57 -7.20
CA LEU A 39 7.91 -2.67 -8.28
C LEU A 39 9.05 -3.65 -7.95
N PHE A 40 9.54 -3.63 -6.72
CA PHE A 40 10.66 -4.47 -6.28
C PHE A 40 10.26 -5.86 -5.79
N GLY A 41 8.96 -6.20 -5.83
CA GLY A 41 8.45 -7.49 -5.34
C GLY A 41 8.63 -7.67 -3.82
N GLU A 42 8.63 -6.59 -3.07
CA GLU A 42 8.79 -6.58 -1.61
C GLU A 42 7.44 -6.80 -0.93
N TRP A 43 6.88 -7.99 -1.13
CA TRP A 43 5.47 -8.33 -0.86
C TRP A 43 5.02 -8.12 0.57
N THR A 44 5.82 -8.58 1.52
CA THR A 44 5.54 -8.38 2.94
C THR A 44 5.44 -6.90 3.27
N ARG A 45 6.31 -6.07 2.69
CA ARG A 45 6.30 -4.62 2.94
C ARG A 45 5.11 -3.93 2.29
N LEU A 46 4.73 -4.38 1.09
CA LEU A 46 3.55 -3.89 0.39
C LEU A 46 2.27 -4.11 1.23
N GLN A 47 2.06 -5.34 1.73
CA GLN A 47 0.90 -5.66 2.56
C GLN A 47 0.90 -4.89 3.89
N MET A 48 2.07 -4.77 4.53
CA MET A 48 2.19 -3.99 5.76
C MET A 48 1.85 -2.51 5.55
N ALA A 49 2.30 -1.90 4.45
CA ALA A 49 1.99 -0.51 4.13
C ALA A 49 0.49 -0.31 3.86
N LEU A 50 -0.14 -1.24 3.12
CA LEU A 50 -1.57 -1.19 2.85
C LEU A 50 -2.39 -1.35 4.14
N SER A 51 -2.03 -2.31 5.00
CA SER A 51 -2.66 -2.50 6.31
C SER A 51 -2.53 -1.25 7.18
N ALA A 52 -1.33 -0.67 7.28
CA ALA A 52 -1.11 0.53 8.07
C ALA A 52 -1.90 1.73 7.55
N ALA A 53 -2.05 1.89 6.23
CA ALA A 53 -2.89 2.92 5.63
C ALA A 53 -4.37 2.72 6.01
N ARG A 54 -4.87 1.47 5.96
CA ARG A 54 -6.23 1.11 6.39
C ARG A 54 -6.47 1.39 7.88
N ASP A 55 -5.55 0.96 8.74
CA ASP A 55 -5.64 1.16 10.20
C ASP A 55 -5.66 2.65 10.57
N LEU A 56 -4.90 3.47 9.84
CA LEU A 56 -4.88 4.92 9.99
C LEU A 56 -6.06 5.62 9.30
N ARG A 57 -6.96 4.88 8.64
CA ARG A 57 -8.08 5.39 7.84
C ARG A 57 -7.63 6.39 6.76
N VAL A 58 -6.45 6.16 6.21
CA VAL A 58 -5.94 6.88 5.05
C VAL A 58 -6.73 6.42 3.83
N LYS A 59 -7.21 7.37 3.02
CA LYS A 59 -8.01 7.06 1.83
C LYS A 59 -7.13 6.40 0.77
N ILE A 60 -7.20 5.08 0.65
CA ILE A 60 -6.49 4.34 -0.40
C ILE A 60 -6.93 4.86 -1.78
N THR A 61 -5.96 5.10 -2.66
CA THR A 61 -6.23 5.56 -4.03
C THR A 61 -6.33 4.40 -5.01
N GLU A 62 -6.88 4.69 -6.19
CA GLU A 62 -6.85 3.79 -7.34
C GLU A 62 -5.45 3.27 -7.66
N ASP A 63 -4.46 4.17 -7.76
CA ASP A 63 -3.05 3.78 -8.02
C ASP A 63 -2.50 2.80 -6.99
N MET A 64 -2.86 2.98 -5.71
CA MET A 64 -2.43 2.11 -4.62
C MET A 64 -3.08 0.72 -4.77
N TYR A 65 -4.38 0.66 -5.10
CA TYR A 65 -5.07 -0.60 -5.38
C TYR A 65 -4.48 -1.31 -6.59
N ASN A 66 -4.34 -0.61 -7.72
CA ASN A 66 -3.79 -1.16 -8.95
C ASN A 66 -2.37 -1.70 -8.73
N THR A 67 -1.53 -0.97 -7.99
CA THR A 67 -0.20 -1.46 -7.62
C THR A 67 -0.30 -2.77 -6.85
N VAL A 68 -1.16 -2.87 -5.84
CA VAL A 68 -1.26 -4.09 -5.03
C VAL A 68 -1.79 -5.27 -5.85
N ILE A 69 -2.80 -5.03 -6.69
CA ILE A 69 -3.43 -6.01 -7.57
C ILE A 69 -2.42 -6.55 -8.59
N GLN A 70 -1.76 -5.69 -9.37
CA GLN A 70 -0.77 -6.10 -10.37
C GLN A 70 0.40 -6.86 -9.75
N ALA A 71 0.73 -6.49 -8.53
CA ALA A 71 1.87 -7.05 -7.84
C ALA A 71 1.49 -8.40 -7.18
N SER A 72 0.25 -8.57 -6.73
CA SER A 72 -0.34 -9.87 -6.32
C SER A 72 -0.55 -10.85 -7.48
N ASP A 73 -0.93 -10.35 -8.66
CA ASP A 73 -1.05 -11.14 -9.88
C ASP A 73 0.30 -11.71 -10.33
N ARG A 74 1.37 -10.90 -10.28
CA ARG A 74 2.75 -11.35 -10.56
C ARG A 74 3.25 -12.43 -9.60
N LEU A 75 2.69 -12.52 -8.40
CA LEU A 75 2.95 -13.59 -7.44
C LEU A 75 2.15 -14.87 -7.71
N GLY A 76 1.13 -14.82 -8.57
CA GLY A 76 0.15 -15.88 -8.73
C GLY A 76 -0.83 -16.00 -7.55
N ASP A 77 -0.92 -14.98 -6.69
CA ASP A 77 -1.89 -14.96 -5.59
C ASP A 77 -3.24 -14.43 -6.07
N ASN A 78 -3.99 -15.29 -6.75
CA ASN A 78 -5.29 -14.98 -7.30
C ASN A 78 -6.34 -14.62 -6.22
N TRP A 79 -6.15 -15.14 -4.99
CA TRP A 79 -7.03 -14.85 -3.87
C TRP A 79 -6.85 -13.41 -3.41
N LEU A 80 -5.59 -13.01 -3.15
CA LEU A 80 -5.27 -11.64 -2.77
C LEU A 80 -5.67 -10.64 -3.86
N THR A 81 -5.40 -10.99 -5.12
CA THR A 81 -5.82 -10.20 -6.29
C THR A 81 -7.33 -9.96 -6.29
N SER A 82 -8.13 -11.01 -6.12
CA SER A 82 -9.59 -10.91 -6.09
C SER A 82 -10.12 -10.16 -4.87
N ALA A 83 -9.51 -10.36 -3.71
CA ALA A 83 -9.88 -9.69 -2.47
C ALA A 83 -9.65 -8.18 -2.57
N GLU A 84 -8.47 -7.77 -3.07
CA GLU A 84 -8.11 -6.36 -3.22
C GLU A 84 -8.94 -5.66 -4.31
N PHE A 85 -9.24 -6.35 -5.41
CA PHE A 85 -10.17 -5.85 -6.43
C PHE A 85 -11.59 -5.66 -5.87
N THR A 86 -12.07 -6.58 -5.03
CA THR A 86 -13.38 -6.45 -4.37
C THR A 86 -13.38 -5.26 -3.40
N GLN A 87 -12.32 -5.10 -2.61
CA GLN A 87 -12.22 -3.99 -1.66
C GLN A 87 -12.17 -2.63 -2.37
N MET A 88 -11.46 -2.54 -3.50
CA MET A 88 -11.44 -1.33 -4.34
C MET A 88 -12.85 -0.88 -4.73
N ILE A 89 -13.70 -1.83 -5.15
CA ILE A 89 -15.10 -1.55 -5.50
C ILE A 89 -15.92 -1.13 -4.27
N GLN A 90 -15.73 -1.80 -3.13
CA GLN A 90 -16.41 -1.45 -1.88
C GLN A 90 -16.06 -0.05 -1.37
N ASP A 91 -14.83 0.38 -1.61
CA ASP A 91 -14.35 1.74 -1.31
C ASP A 91 -14.88 2.78 -2.32
N GLY A 92 -15.68 2.36 -3.31
CA GLY A 92 -16.28 3.22 -4.33
C GLY A 92 -15.31 3.63 -5.44
N ILE A 93 -14.16 2.95 -5.54
CA ILE A 93 -13.15 3.21 -6.56
C ILE A 93 -13.43 2.30 -7.74
N ARG A 94 -13.55 2.88 -8.94
CA ARG A 94 -13.82 2.11 -10.15
C ARG A 94 -12.50 1.52 -10.68
N PRO A 95 -12.43 0.21 -10.94
CA PRO A 95 -11.30 -0.38 -11.64
C PRO A 95 -11.16 0.27 -13.02
N SER A 96 -9.97 0.80 -13.32
CA SER A 96 -9.56 1.19 -14.66
C SER A 96 -8.84 0.02 -15.33
N ALA A 97 -8.80 0.04 -16.66
CA ALA A 97 -8.19 -1.02 -17.48
C ALA A 97 -6.69 -0.79 -17.72
N GLU A 98 -6.02 0.08 -16.95
CA GLU A 98 -4.60 0.41 -17.13
C GLU A 98 -3.65 -0.67 -16.57
#